data_AF-A0A818HSA9-F1
#
_entry.id   AF-A0A818HSA9-F1
#
_cell.length_a   1.000
_cell.length_b   1.000
_cell.length_c   1.000
_cell.angle_alpha   90.00
_cell.angle_beta   90.00
_cell.angle_gamma   90.00
#
_symmetry.space_group_name_H-M   'P 1'
#
loop_
_entity.id
_entity.type
_entity.pdbx_description
1 polymer ?
#
loop_
_entity_poly.entity_id
_entity_poly.type
_entity_poly.pdbx_seq_one_letter_code
_entity_poly.pdbx_strand_id
1 'polypeptide(L)'
;MNEFIWCSNVLCNVGQLNEGGAQNNIVTCFNCHQKTCFTHKIQWHEGLTCKEFDMSMDPIYESSRRWIVENSKKCPHCPYQIEKNDGCDHMICIKCRHEFCWSCLADFQPIRKDGNHRHDPTCKHYAAYNEQ
;
A
#
# COMPACT_ATOMS: atom_id res chain seq x y z
N MET A 1 -6.90 21.48 30.32
CA MET A 1 -6.47 20.86 31.58
C MET A 1 -5.24 20.03 31.28
N ASN A 2 -4.21 20.09 32.14
CA ASN A 2 -3.06 19.22 32.00
C ASN A 2 -3.44 17.80 32.43
N GLU A 3 -2.86 16.80 31.77
CA GLU A 3 -3.17 15.40 32.02
C GLU A 3 -1.90 14.58 32.20
N PHE A 4 -1.92 13.58 33.07
CA PHE A 4 -0.75 12.74 33.32
C PHE A 4 -0.57 11.66 32.23
N ILE A 5 0.68 11.33 31.91
CA ILE A 5 1.03 10.27 30.96
C ILE A 5 2.34 9.57 31.35
N TRP A 6 2.36 8.26 31.16
CA TRP A 6 3.56 7.43 31.28
C TRP A 6 4.36 7.41 29.98
N CYS A 7 5.69 7.42 30.10
CA CYS A 7 6.58 7.18 28.97
C CYS A 7 6.31 5.78 28.40
N SER A 8 6.11 5.69 27.07
CA SER A 8 5.94 4.41 26.37
C SER A 8 7.20 3.53 26.35
N ASN A 9 8.36 4.07 26.77
CA ASN A 9 9.56 3.27 26.98
C ASN A 9 9.43 2.48 28.29
N VAL A 10 9.23 1.17 28.16
CA VAL A 10 9.12 0.23 29.29
C VAL A 10 10.36 0.18 30.18
N LEU A 11 11.53 0.63 29.70
CA LEU A 11 12.76 0.73 30.49
C LEU A 11 12.89 2.06 31.22
N CYS A 12 12.13 3.10 30.84
CA CYS A 12 12.24 4.43 31.45
C CYS A 12 11.41 4.54 32.74
N ASN A 13 10.20 3.99 32.76
CA ASN A 13 9.27 4.02 33.91
C ASN A 13 9.04 5.41 34.55
N VAL A 14 9.12 6.48 33.75
CA VAL A 14 8.85 7.86 34.18
C VAL A 14 7.49 8.30 33.65
N GLY A 15 6.72 9.00 34.49
CA GLY A 15 5.51 9.69 34.09
C GLY A 15 5.64 11.19 34.25
N GLN A 16 4.87 11.95 33.47
CA GLN A 16 4.92 13.41 33.43
C GLN A 16 3.55 14.01 33.10
N LEU A 17 3.43 15.32 33.29
CA LEU A 17 2.26 16.07 32.85
C LEU A 17 2.38 16.42 31.36
N ASN A 18 1.27 16.28 30.65
CA ASN A 18 1.09 16.75 29.29
C ASN A 18 0.44 18.14 29.31
N GLU A 19 1.25 19.17 29.07
CA GLU A 19 0.79 20.54 28.90
C GLU A 19 0.03 20.65 27.57
N GLY A 20 -1.25 21.05 27.64
CA GLY A 20 -2.18 21.02 26.50
C GLY A 20 -3.19 19.87 26.51
N GLY A 21 -3.03 18.89 27.41
CA GLY A 21 -3.96 17.76 27.59
C GLY A 21 -4.25 17.02 26.28
N ALA A 22 -5.49 16.59 26.09
CA ALA A 22 -5.96 15.90 24.87
C ALA A 22 -5.72 16.63 23.52
N GLN A 23 -5.36 17.92 23.52
CA GLN A 23 -5.00 18.63 22.28
C GLN A 23 -3.51 18.46 21.90
N ASN A 24 -2.66 18.08 22.86
CA ASN A 24 -1.27 17.78 22.61
C ASN A 24 -1.06 16.27 22.48
N ASN A 25 -0.99 15.79 21.24
CA ASN A 25 -0.91 14.36 20.95
C ASN A 25 0.51 13.78 20.97
N ILE A 26 1.54 14.63 21.11
CA ILE A 26 2.95 14.20 21.10
C ILE A 26 3.59 14.63 22.41
N VAL A 27 3.89 13.66 23.28
CA VAL A 27 4.56 13.94 24.56
C VAL A 27 5.98 13.42 24.50
N THR A 28 6.95 14.33 24.62
CA THR A 28 8.37 13.98 24.69
C THR A 28 8.76 13.75 26.14
N CYS A 29 9.30 12.56 26.44
CA CYS A 29 9.74 12.23 27.80
C CYS A 29 10.85 13.17 28.28
N PHE A 30 10.72 13.78 29.46
CA PHE A 30 11.77 14.65 30.00
C PHE A 30 13.04 13.88 30.42
N ASN A 31 12.93 12.57 30.69
CA ASN A 31 14.03 11.73 31.16
C ASN A 31 14.78 11.03 30.01
N CYS A 32 14.06 10.33 29.12
CA CYS A 32 14.68 9.55 28.04
C CYS A 32 14.44 10.11 26.63
N HIS A 33 13.71 11.22 26.49
CA HIS A 33 13.38 11.88 25.22
C HIS A 33 12.56 11.06 24.22
N GLN A 34 12.08 9.86 24.58
CA GLN A 34 11.15 9.11 23.76
C GLN A 34 9.83 9.89 23.60
N LYS A 35 9.41 10.04 22.34
CA LYS A 35 8.09 10.57 22.00
C LYS A 35 7.03 9.50 22.18
N THR A 36 5.97 9.83 22.90
CA THR A 36 4.82 8.97 23.17
C THR A 36 3.56 9.62 22.58
N CYS A 37 2.74 8.84 21.88
CA CYS A 37 1.42 9.30 21.46
C CYS A 37 0.51 9.44 22.67
N PHE A 38 -0.05 10.62 22.91
CA PHE A 38 -0.92 10.84 24.05
C PHE A 38 -2.25 10.08 23.91
N THR A 39 -2.76 9.92 22.70
CA THR A 39 -4.02 9.20 22.45
C THR A 39 -3.86 7.70 22.66
N HIS A 40 -2.84 7.10 22.05
CA HIS A 40 -2.65 5.65 22.02
C HIS A 40 -1.76 5.08 23.14
N LYS A 41 -1.01 5.95 23.84
CA LYS A 41 -0.06 5.59 24.91
C LYS A 41 1.07 4.63 24.46
N ILE A 42 1.37 4.62 23.18
CA ILE A 42 2.49 3.87 22.56
C ILE A 42 3.58 4.84 22.06
N GLN A 43 4.66 4.29 21.51
CA GLN A 43 5.66 5.09 20.81
C GLN A 43 5.00 5.95 19.72
N TRP A 44 5.43 7.21 19.60
CA TRP A 44 4.90 8.13 18.62
C TRP A 44 5.04 7.61 17.18
N HIS A 45 3.95 7.64 16.43
CA HIS A 45 3.87 7.22 15.04
C HIS A 45 4.23 8.39 14.10
N GLU A 46 5.53 8.56 13.85
CA GLU A 46 6.05 9.63 13.00
C GLU A 46 5.42 9.62 11.59
N GLY A 47 5.01 10.81 11.13
CA GLY A 47 4.42 11.00 9.81
C GLY A 47 2.95 10.58 9.68
N LEU A 48 2.32 10.06 10.74
CA LEU A 48 0.90 9.70 10.76
C LEU A 48 0.15 10.47 11.86
N THR A 49 -1.04 10.96 11.53
CA THR A 49 -2.04 11.35 12.53
C THR A 49 -2.57 10.12 13.26
N CYS A 50 -3.17 10.30 14.44
CA CYS A 50 -3.76 9.18 15.18
C CYS A 50 -4.79 8.40 14.34
N LYS A 51 -5.62 9.12 13.57
CA LYS A 51 -6.61 8.51 12.67
C LYS A 51 -5.98 7.67 11.56
N GLU A 52 -4.88 8.13 10.97
CA GLU A 52 -4.17 7.37 9.93
C GLU A 52 -3.48 6.15 10.54
N PHE A 53 -2.92 6.28 11.74
CA PHE A 53 -2.36 5.16 12.48
C PHE A 53 -3.43 4.09 12.78
N ASP A 54 -4.59 4.48 13.28
CA ASP A 54 -5.72 3.56 13.53
C ASP A 54 -6.13 2.81 12.25
N MET A 55 -6.26 3.52 11.13
CA MET A 55 -6.56 2.91 9.83
C MET A 55 -5.47 1.92 9.40
N SER A 56 -4.20 2.23 9.64
CA SER A 56 -3.10 1.33 9.28
C SER A 56 -3.06 0.06 10.15
N MET A 57 -3.61 0.13 11.36
CA MET A 57 -3.71 -0.99 12.30
C MET A 57 -5.01 -1.79 12.13
N ASP A 58 -5.96 -1.33 11.30
CA ASP A 58 -7.21 -2.03 11.03
C ASP A 58 -6.95 -3.25 10.13
N PRO A 59 -7.21 -4.49 10.60
CA PRO A 59 -7.02 -5.70 9.81
C PRO A 59 -7.86 -5.71 8.53
N ILE A 60 -9.01 -5.02 8.52
CA ILE A 60 -9.87 -4.90 7.34
C ILE A 60 -9.18 -4.00 6.30
N TYR A 61 -8.53 -2.93 6.73
CA TYR A 61 -7.79 -2.05 5.83
C TYR A 61 -6.59 -2.75 5.20
N GLU A 62 -5.81 -3.49 6.00
CA GLU A 62 -4.69 -4.29 5.47
C GLU A 62 -5.18 -5.36 4.49
N SER A 63 -6.23 -6.10 4.85
CA SER A 63 -6.84 -7.12 3.98
C SER A 63 -7.36 -6.52 2.68
N SER A 64 -8.02 -5.37 2.73
CA SER A 64 -8.52 -4.65 1.55
C SER A 64 -7.37 -4.21 0.65
N ARG A 65 -6.29 -3.66 1.23
CA ARG A 65 -5.10 -3.25 0.49
C ARG A 65 -4.44 -4.44 -0.20
N ARG A 66 -4.32 -5.56 0.51
CA ARG A 66 -3.77 -6.81 -0.04
C ARG A 66 -4.62 -7.32 -1.18
N TRP A 67 -5.94 -7.35 -1.01
CA TRP A 67 -6.86 -7.76 -2.06
C TRP A 67 -6.72 -6.90 -3.32
N ILE A 68 -6.60 -5.58 -3.19
CA ILE A 68 -6.37 -4.65 -4.31
C ILE A 68 -5.05 -5.00 -5.03
N VAL A 69 -3.98 -5.25 -4.30
CA VAL A 69 -2.67 -5.59 -4.89
C VAL A 69 -2.70 -6.94 -5.62
N GLU A 70 -3.40 -7.93 -5.06
CA GLU A 70 -3.47 -9.28 -5.63
C GLU A 70 -4.42 -9.36 -6.84
N ASN A 71 -5.50 -8.57 -6.83
CA ASN A 71 -6.59 -8.68 -7.80
C ASN A 71 -6.65 -7.52 -8.79
N SER A 72 -5.82 -6.47 -8.64
CA SER A 72 -5.80 -5.34 -9.56
C SER A 72 -4.40 -4.99 -10.05
N LYS A 73 -4.31 -4.41 -11.25
CA LYS A 73 -3.09 -3.85 -11.82
C LYS A 73 -3.37 -2.50 -12.47
N LYS A 74 -2.39 -1.62 -12.50
CA LYS A 74 -2.48 -0.37 -13.25
C LYS A 74 -2.49 -0.66 -14.76
N CYS A 75 -3.35 0.02 -15.50
CA CYS A 75 -3.32 -0.03 -16.96
C CYS A 75 -1.95 0.46 -17.47
N PRO A 76 -1.31 -0.23 -18.43
CA PRO A 76 -0.04 0.23 -19.00
C PRO A 76 -0.18 1.52 -19.83
N HIS A 77 -1.40 1.89 -20.22
CA HIS A 77 -1.67 3.04 -21.09
C HIS A 77 -2.37 4.23 -20.38
N CYS A 78 -2.89 4.06 -19.16
CA CYS A 78 -3.62 5.11 -18.46
C CYS A 78 -3.48 5.00 -16.94
N PRO A 79 -3.91 5.99 -16.14
CA PRO A 79 -3.66 5.99 -14.70
C PRO A 79 -4.57 5.04 -13.90
N TYR A 80 -5.58 4.44 -14.52
CA TYR A 80 -6.58 3.65 -13.80
C TYR A 80 -6.10 2.25 -13.47
N GLN A 81 -6.52 1.75 -12.30
CA GLN A 81 -6.40 0.33 -11.96
C GLN A 81 -7.53 -0.48 -12.60
N ILE A 82 -7.19 -1.70 -12.96
CA ILE A 82 -8.06 -2.67 -13.62
C ILE A 82 -8.02 -3.91 -12.75
N GLU A 83 -9.19 -4.42 -12.38
CA GLU A 83 -9.34 -5.70 -11.70
C GLU A 83 -9.14 -6.85 -12.70
N LYS A 84 -8.54 -7.95 -12.24
CA LYS A 84 -8.34 -9.14 -13.06
C LYS A 84 -9.69 -9.78 -13.35
N ASN A 85 -10.01 -9.98 -14.63
CA ASN A 85 -11.13 -10.83 -14.99
C ASN A 85 -10.71 -12.31 -14.89
N ASP A 86 -11.62 -13.17 -14.46
CA ASP A 86 -11.32 -14.59 -14.29
C ASP A 86 -11.02 -15.28 -15.64
N GLY A 87 -9.97 -16.11 -15.67
CA GLY A 87 -9.72 -17.06 -16.76
C GLY A 87 -8.86 -16.62 -17.96
N CYS A 88 -8.59 -15.33 -18.21
CA CYS A 88 -7.80 -14.90 -19.39
C CYS A 88 -6.81 -13.78 -19.08
N ASP A 89 -5.57 -13.87 -19.61
CA ASP A 89 -4.61 -12.77 -19.49
C ASP A 89 -4.74 -11.73 -20.60
N HIS A 90 -5.57 -11.93 -21.63
CA HIS A 90 -5.91 -10.86 -22.56
C HIS A 90 -6.95 -9.95 -21.92
N MET A 91 -6.51 -8.77 -21.49
CA MET A 91 -7.32 -7.81 -20.75
C MET A 91 -7.58 -6.56 -21.59
N ILE A 92 -8.77 -5.99 -21.43
CA ILE A 92 -9.18 -4.73 -22.08
C ILE A 92 -9.46 -3.70 -21.00
N CYS A 93 -8.76 -2.57 -21.03
CA CYS A 93 -9.02 -1.49 -20.10
C CYS A 93 -10.44 -0.93 -20.30
N ILE A 94 -11.26 -0.95 -19.26
CA ILE A 94 -12.62 -0.39 -19.31
C ILE A 94 -12.66 1.13 -19.54
N LYS A 95 -11.56 1.84 -19.26
CA LYS A 95 -11.47 3.31 -19.37
C LYS A 95 -10.91 3.78 -20.71
N CYS A 96 -9.77 3.24 -21.15
CA CYS A 96 -9.12 3.68 -22.39
C CYS A 96 -9.20 2.65 -23.52
N ARG A 97 -9.82 1.48 -23.30
CA ARG A 97 -9.98 0.38 -24.27
C ARG A 97 -8.66 -0.25 -24.76
N HIS A 98 -7.52 0.15 -24.21
CA HIS A 98 -6.23 -0.49 -24.49
C HIS A 98 -6.26 -1.97 -24.11
N GLU A 99 -5.76 -2.80 -25.01
CA GLU A 99 -5.71 -4.25 -24.87
C GLU A 99 -4.29 -4.68 -24.52
N PHE A 100 -4.12 -5.47 -23.47
CA PHE A 100 -2.80 -5.85 -22.98
C PHE A 100 -2.81 -7.23 -22.34
N CYS A 101 -1.63 -7.81 -22.14
CA CYS A 101 -1.45 -9.04 -21.39
C CYS A 101 -1.41 -8.75 -19.87
N TRP A 102 -2.27 -9.37 -19.07
CA TRP A 102 -2.28 -9.23 -17.61
C TRP A 102 -0.98 -9.70 -16.94
N SER A 103 -0.40 -10.77 -17.48
CA SER A 103 0.82 -11.37 -16.93
C SER A 103 2.02 -10.45 -17.07
N CYS A 104 2.25 -9.88 -18.25
CA CYS A 104 3.45 -9.09 -18.55
C CYS A 104 3.22 -7.62 -18.94
N LEU A 105 1.97 -7.17 -18.99
CA LEU A 105 1.55 -5.81 -19.37
C LEU A 105 1.90 -5.39 -20.81
N ALA A 106 2.36 -6.33 -21.65
CA ALA A 106 2.65 -6.08 -23.06
C ALA A 106 1.37 -5.75 -23.86
N ASP A 107 1.51 -4.83 -24.81
CA ASP A 107 0.44 -4.42 -25.73
C ASP A 107 0.01 -5.59 -26.62
N PHE A 108 -1.30 -5.83 -26.69
CA PHE A 108 -1.86 -6.93 -27.47
C PHE A 108 -1.88 -6.65 -28.98
N GLN A 109 -1.77 -5.39 -29.43
CA GLN A 109 -1.75 -5.04 -30.86
C GLN A 109 -0.52 -5.62 -31.57
N PRO A 110 0.73 -5.42 -31.10
CA PRO A 110 1.90 -6.13 -31.65
C PRO A 110 1.82 -7.64 -31.51
N ILE A 111 1.32 -8.16 -30.37
CA ILE A 111 1.18 -9.62 -30.15
C ILE A 111 0.27 -10.24 -31.21
N ARG A 112 -0.87 -9.60 -31.52
CA ARG A 112 -1.79 -10.08 -32.56
C ARG A 112 -1.18 -10.06 -33.95
N LYS A 113 -0.35 -9.05 -34.24
CA LYS A 113 0.24 -8.84 -35.57
C LYS A 113 1.45 -9.74 -35.83
N ASP A 114 2.35 -9.80 -34.86
CA ASP A 114 3.68 -10.41 -35.03
C ASP A 114 3.79 -11.75 -34.27
N GLY A 115 2.95 -11.98 -33.25
CA GLY A 115 2.87 -13.24 -32.50
C GLY A 115 3.43 -13.15 -31.07
N ASN A 116 3.47 -14.31 -30.42
CA ASN A 116 3.75 -14.44 -28.98
C ASN A 116 5.16 -14.01 -28.55
N HIS A 117 6.09 -13.85 -29.47
CA HIS A 117 7.43 -13.31 -29.20
C HIS A 117 7.41 -11.82 -28.77
N ARG A 118 6.25 -11.15 -28.87
CA ARG A 118 6.03 -9.76 -28.44
C ARG A 118 5.60 -9.64 -26.98
N HIS A 119 5.40 -10.75 -26.27
CA HIS A 119 5.31 -10.73 -24.81
C HIS A 119 6.68 -10.45 -24.18
N ASP A 120 6.70 -10.04 -22.91
CA ASP A 120 7.93 -10.06 -22.10
C ASP A 120 8.50 -11.50 -22.04
N PRO A 121 9.82 -11.73 -22.15
CA PRO A 121 10.43 -13.06 -22.09
C PRO A 121 10.10 -13.88 -20.83
N THR A 122 9.74 -13.22 -19.73
CA THR A 122 9.32 -13.87 -18.48
C THR A 122 7.83 -14.23 -18.44
N CYS A 123 7.07 -13.81 -19.46
CA CYS A 123 5.66 -14.12 -19.56
C CYS A 123 5.44 -15.57 -19.93
N LYS A 124 4.48 -16.24 -19.28
CA LYS A 124 4.08 -17.60 -19.63
C LYS A 124 3.54 -17.76 -21.06
N HIS A 125 3.17 -16.65 -21.71
CA HIS A 125 2.69 -16.64 -23.10
C HIS A 125 3.80 -16.34 -24.11
N TYR A 126 5.01 -16.01 -23.65
CA TYR A 126 6.13 -15.74 -24.55
C TYR A 126 6.54 -17.02 -25.29
N ALA A 127 6.74 -16.88 -26.60
CA ALA A 127 7.35 -17.91 -27.44
C ALA A 127 8.34 -17.23 -28.37
N ALA A 128 9.58 -17.71 -28.43
CA ALA A 128 10.61 -17.10 -29.28
C ALA A 128 10.20 -17.15 -30.75
N TYR A 129 10.56 -16.11 -31.51
CA TYR A 129 10.41 -16.08 -32.95
C TYR A 129 11.44 -17.05 -33.55
N ASN A 130 11.08 -18.34 -33.66
CA ASN A 130 11.60 -19.38 -34.56
C ASN A 130 11.27 -20.79 -34.03
N GLU A 131 9.99 -21.17 -34.00
CA GLU A 131 9.48 -22.56 -34.03
C GLU A 131 8.09 -22.59 -34.70
N GLN A 132 8.01 -22.20 -35.98
CA GLN A 132 6.94 -22.58 -36.90
C GLN A 132 7.56 -23.08 -38.21
#